data_AF-A0A7Y1TQU7-F1
#
_entry.id   AF-A0A7Y1TQU7-F1
#
_cell.length_a   1.000
_cell.length_b   1.000
_cell.length_c   1.000
_cell.angle_alpha   90.00
_cell.angle_beta   90.00
_cell.angle_gamma   90.00
#
_symmetry.space_group_name_H-M   'P 1'
#
loop_
_entity.id
_entity.type
_entity.pdbx_description
1 polymer ?
#
loop_
_entity_poly.entity_id
_entity_poly.type
_entity_poly.pdbx_seq_one_letter_code
_entity_poly.pdbx_strand_id
1 'polypeptide(L)'
;MKYFYLLVVILVISVIACGKTDKNETNPEMIAEQIEQGKKLFKERTCAGCHELDNNDYGPSIKDIVKTYQEQETDIVEFLKGIQKHPIVEKDSTQVAIMKTNIDEFVKSLSDKELKAISAYMMDATK
;
A
#
# COMPACT_ATOMS: atom_id res chain seq x y z
N MET A 1 7.89 -40.36 -34.56
CA MET A 1 6.64 -39.93 -33.89
C MET A 1 6.67 -40.04 -32.36
N LYS A 2 7.20 -41.13 -31.77
CA LYS A 2 7.27 -41.27 -30.29
C LYS A 2 8.25 -40.30 -29.61
N TYR A 3 9.32 -39.92 -30.30
CA TYR A 3 10.31 -38.93 -29.82
C TYR A 3 9.89 -37.47 -29.99
N PHE A 4 8.92 -37.18 -30.87
CA PHE A 4 8.39 -35.83 -31.06
C PHE A 4 7.50 -35.43 -29.88
N TYR A 5 6.72 -36.38 -29.35
CA TYR A 5 5.93 -36.18 -28.13
C TYR A 5 6.83 -36.01 -26.89
N LEU A 6 8.00 -36.66 -26.86
CA LEU A 6 8.95 -36.55 -25.74
C LEU A 6 9.64 -35.18 -25.67
N LEU A 7 9.88 -34.53 -26.82
CA LEU A 7 10.49 -33.20 -26.89
C LEU A 7 9.51 -32.06 -26.52
N VAL A 8 8.21 -32.22 -26.80
CA VAL A 8 7.19 -31.21 -26.46
C VAL A 8 6.89 -31.19 -24.95
N VAL A 9 6.99 -32.34 -24.26
CA VAL A 9 6.75 -32.40 -22.80
C VAL A 9 7.88 -31.76 -21.99
N ILE A 10 9.12 -31.74 -22.51
CA ILE A 10 10.27 -31.12 -21.82
C ILE A 10 10.20 -29.58 -21.85
N LEU A 11 9.56 -28.99 -22.87
CA LEU A 11 9.44 -27.54 -23.02
C LEU A 11 8.37 -26.91 -22.10
N VAL A 12 7.45 -27.71 -21.55
CA VAL A 12 6.41 -27.23 -20.61
C VAL A 12 6.92 -27.19 -19.16
N ILE A 13 8.02 -27.86 -18.84
CA ILE A 13 8.58 -27.91 -17.47
C ILE A 13 9.39 -26.64 -17.10
N SER A 14 9.75 -25.80 -18.09
CA SER A 14 10.60 -24.62 -17.85
C SER A 14 9.86 -23.33 -17.44
N VAL A 15 8.53 -23.35 -17.29
CA VAL A 15 7.75 -22.15 -16.88
C VAL A 15 7.24 -22.19 -15.43
N ILE A 16 7.63 -23.18 -14.62
CA ILE A 16 7.22 -23.25 -13.19
C ILE A 16 8.30 -22.69 -12.24
N ALA A 17 9.46 -22.27 -12.77
CA ALA A 17 10.58 -21.77 -11.97
C ALA A 17 10.68 -20.24 -11.91
N CYS A 18 9.63 -19.56 -11.42
CA CYS A 18 9.81 -18.29 -10.69
C CYS A 18 8.62 -18.00 -9.78
N GLY A 19 8.29 -18.94 -8.91
CA GLY A 19 7.59 -18.64 -7.66
C GLY A 19 8.64 -18.50 -6.56
N LYS A 20 9.31 -17.35 -6.47
CA LYS A 20 9.88 -16.94 -5.17
C LYS A 20 8.67 -16.61 -4.30
N THR A 21 8.14 -17.64 -3.65
CA THR A 21 7.33 -17.46 -2.46
C THR A 21 8.28 -16.94 -1.39
N ASP A 22 8.26 -15.62 -1.20
CA ASP A 22 8.86 -14.98 -0.04
C ASP A 22 8.20 -15.59 1.19
N LYS A 23 8.86 -16.59 1.77
CA LYS A 23 8.59 -17.04 3.13
C LYS A 23 9.03 -15.91 4.05
N ASN A 24 8.18 -14.92 4.22
CA ASN A 24 8.33 -13.89 5.22
C ASN A 24 8.00 -14.52 6.58
N GLU A 25 8.97 -15.24 7.16
CA GLU A 25 9.02 -15.40 8.61
C GLU A 25 9.12 -13.99 9.19
N THR A 26 7.98 -13.46 9.61
CA THR A 26 7.85 -12.05 9.94
C THR A 26 8.50 -11.81 11.30
N ASN A 27 9.78 -11.43 11.31
CA ASN A 27 10.49 -11.06 12.53
C ASN A 27 9.77 -9.87 13.20
N PRO A 28 9.28 -9.98 14.45
CA PRO A 28 8.62 -8.88 15.15
C PRO A 28 9.44 -7.58 15.19
N GLU A 29 10.77 -7.69 15.29
CA GLU A 29 11.67 -6.53 15.29
C GLU A 29 11.66 -5.81 13.94
N MET A 30 11.65 -6.56 12.83
CA MET A 30 11.55 -6.00 11.48
C MET A 30 10.19 -5.32 11.25
N ILE A 31 9.10 -5.88 11.79
CA ILE A 31 7.76 -5.25 11.71
C ILE A 31 7.76 -3.94 12.49
N ALA A 32 8.29 -3.94 13.72
CA ALA A 32 8.36 -2.74 14.55
C ALA A 32 9.20 -1.64 13.88
N GLU A 33 10.34 -2.01 13.27
CA GLU A 33 11.16 -1.08 12.50
C GLU A 33 10.40 -0.50 11.29
N GLN A 34 9.65 -1.34 10.57
CA GLN A 34 8.82 -0.89 9.44
C GLN A 34 7.73 0.09 9.88
N ILE A 35 7.04 -0.18 10.99
CA ILE A 35 6.00 0.70 11.55
C ILE A 35 6.61 2.04 11.96
N GLU A 36 7.74 2.04 12.65
CA GLU A 36 8.41 3.28 13.08
C GLU A 36 8.91 4.08 11.87
N GLN A 37 9.45 3.41 10.85
CA GLN A 37 9.78 4.06 9.57
C GLN A 37 8.53 4.69 8.93
N GLY A 38 7.41 3.98 8.93
CA GLY A 38 6.12 4.47 8.43
C GLY A 38 5.64 5.72 9.14
N LYS A 39 5.68 5.71 10.47
CA LYS A 39 5.32 6.85 11.32
C LYS A 39 6.19 8.08 11.04
N LYS A 40 7.50 7.87 10.91
CA LYS A 40 8.45 8.93 10.54
C LYS A 40 8.10 9.54 9.18
N LEU A 41 7.92 8.70 8.16
CA LEU A 41 7.54 9.14 6.82
C LEU A 41 6.20 9.88 6.80
N PHE A 42 5.19 9.38 7.52
CA PHE A 42 3.88 10.01 7.64
C PHE A 42 3.97 11.44 8.19
N LYS A 43 4.87 11.67 9.15
CA LYS A 43 5.15 13.00 9.69
C LYS A 43 5.97 13.86 8.72
N GLU A 44 7.04 13.33 8.15
CA GLU A 44 7.95 14.07 7.25
C GLU A 44 7.29 14.47 5.93
N ARG A 45 6.32 13.67 5.46
CA ARG A 45 5.48 13.97 4.28
C ARG A 45 4.20 14.72 4.64
N THR A 46 4.16 15.30 5.85
CA THR A 46 3.09 16.19 6.33
C THR A 46 1.68 15.58 6.32
N CYS A 47 1.56 14.24 6.27
CA CYS A 47 0.26 13.56 6.23
C CYS A 47 -0.55 13.84 7.50
N ALA A 48 0.13 13.91 8.65
CA ALA A 48 -0.47 14.25 9.94
C ALA A 48 -1.02 15.67 10.04
N GLY A 49 -0.76 16.54 9.05
CA GLY A 49 -1.36 17.88 9.00
C GLY A 49 -2.85 17.88 8.67
N CYS A 50 -3.33 16.84 7.97
CA CYS A 50 -4.74 16.70 7.61
C CYS A 50 -5.37 15.37 8.03
N HIS A 51 -4.57 14.32 8.22
CA HIS A 51 -5.03 12.99 8.59
C HIS A 51 -4.68 12.70 10.04
N GLU A 52 -5.59 13.07 10.94
CA GLU A 52 -5.51 12.75 12.36
C GLU A 52 -5.98 11.31 12.64
N LEU A 53 -5.70 10.79 13.83
CA LEU A 53 -6.04 9.40 14.16
C LEU A 53 -7.56 9.16 14.15
N ASP A 54 -8.32 10.02 14.84
CA ASP A 54 -9.76 9.88 15.04
C ASP A 54 -10.60 11.07 14.52
N ASN A 55 -9.99 12.21 14.20
CA ASN A 55 -10.69 13.43 13.78
C ASN A 55 -10.72 13.59 12.26
N ASN A 56 -11.77 14.23 11.75
CA ASN A 56 -12.05 14.40 10.33
C ASN A 56 -12.07 15.88 9.88
N ASP A 57 -11.42 16.78 10.62
CA ASP A 57 -11.58 18.24 10.44
C ASP A 57 -11.00 18.77 9.12
N TYR A 58 -9.89 18.19 8.66
CA TYR A 58 -9.16 18.63 7.46
C TYR A 58 -9.06 17.57 6.36
N GLY A 59 -9.25 16.32 6.72
CA GLY A 59 -9.22 15.16 5.85
C GLY A 59 -9.74 13.95 6.63
N PRO A 60 -10.00 12.82 5.94
CA PRO A 60 -10.48 11.63 6.61
C PRO A 60 -9.47 11.13 7.65
N SER A 61 -9.97 10.70 8.80
CA SER A 61 -9.18 10.16 9.89
C SER A 61 -8.46 8.88 9.45
N ILE A 62 -7.30 8.59 10.06
CA ILE A 62 -6.57 7.34 9.78
C ILE A 62 -7.47 6.13 10.05
N LYS A 63 -8.30 6.20 11.10
CA LYS A 63 -9.26 5.16 11.44
C LYS A 63 -10.30 4.93 10.36
N ASP A 64 -10.89 5.99 9.80
CA ASP A 64 -11.90 5.86 8.74
C ASP A 64 -11.27 5.38 7.43
N ILE A 65 -10.05 5.83 7.12
CA ILE A 65 -9.28 5.33 5.98
C ILE A 65 -9.02 3.83 6.13
N VAL A 66 -8.39 3.40 7.23
CA VAL A 66 -8.05 1.99 7.46
C VAL A 66 -9.29 1.11 7.43
N LYS A 67 -10.35 1.51 8.15
CA LYS A 67 -11.62 0.78 8.17
C LYS A 67 -12.18 0.58 6.76
N THR A 68 -12.26 1.65 5.97
CA THR A 68 -12.82 1.58 4.61
C THR A 68 -11.99 0.66 3.71
N TYR A 69 -10.67 0.76 3.74
CA TYR A 69 -9.81 -0.09 2.91
C TYR A 69 -9.86 -1.56 3.31
N GLN A 70 -9.99 -1.85 4.61
CA GLN A 70 -10.21 -3.21 5.12
C GLN A 70 -11.59 -3.76 4.70
N GLU A 71 -12.67 -2.98 4.83
CA GLU A 71 -14.02 -3.39 4.45
C GLU A 71 -14.18 -3.62 2.95
N GLN A 72 -13.45 -2.85 2.13
CA GLN A 72 -13.48 -2.97 0.66
C GLN A 72 -12.43 -3.96 0.12
N GLU A 73 -11.62 -4.56 0.99
CA GLU A 73 -10.54 -5.48 0.61
C GLU A 73 -9.59 -4.88 -0.45
N THR A 74 -9.22 -3.60 -0.28
CA THR A 74 -8.33 -2.87 -1.20
C THR A 74 -7.04 -2.43 -0.51
N ASP A 75 -6.01 -2.13 -1.30
CA ASP A 75 -4.69 -1.72 -0.79
C ASP A 75 -4.53 -0.20 -0.85
N ILE A 76 -4.26 0.42 0.31
CA ILE A 76 -3.95 1.86 0.45
C ILE A 76 -2.77 2.24 -0.46
N VAL A 77 -1.80 1.35 -0.65
CA VAL A 77 -0.62 1.61 -1.49
C VAL A 77 -1.01 1.78 -2.96
N GLU A 78 -2.05 1.11 -3.45
CA GLU A 78 -2.52 1.30 -4.84
C GLU A 78 -3.08 2.71 -5.07
N PHE A 79 -3.77 3.27 -4.06
CA PHE A 79 -4.22 4.65 -4.10
C PHE A 79 -3.06 5.64 -4.07
N LEU A 80 -2.10 5.45 -3.17
CA LEU A 80 -0.93 6.32 -3.05
C LEU A 80 -0.04 6.29 -4.31
N LYS A 81 -0.03 5.18 -5.04
CA LYS A 81 0.61 5.07 -6.37
C LYS A 81 -0.20 5.70 -7.51
N GLY A 82 -1.45 6.08 -7.26
CA GLY A 82 -2.38 6.57 -8.29
C GLY A 82 -2.86 5.49 -9.26
N ILE A 83 -2.75 4.22 -8.89
CA ILE A 83 -3.32 3.09 -9.65
C ILE A 83 -4.85 3.11 -9.47
N GLN A 84 -5.32 3.33 -8.24
CA GLN A 84 -6.72 3.55 -7.94
C GLN A 84 -7.11 5.00 -8.28
N LYS A 85 -7.89 5.17 -9.35
CA LYS A 85 -8.27 6.50 -9.87
C LYS A 85 -9.40 7.18 -9.09
N HIS A 86 -10.21 6.41 -8.37
CA HIS A 86 -11.36 6.92 -7.64
C HIS A 86 -11.15 6.73 -6.14
N PRO A 87 -11.13 7.82 -5.34
CA PRO A 87 -11.06 7.71 -3.90
C PRO A 87 -12.33 7.02 -3.38
N ILE A 88 -12.15 6.15 -2.39
CA ILE A 88 -13.24 5.36 -1.79
C ILE A 88 -13.68 5.88 -0.42
N VAL A 89 -12.89 6.77 0.19
CA VAL A 89 -13.13 7.33 1.54
C VAL A 89 -13.80 8.70 1.44
N GLU A 90 -13.14 9.65 0.79
CA GLU A 90 -13.62 11.02 0.62
C GLU A 90 -14.39 11.19 -0.70
N LYS A 91 -15.53 11.89 -0.65
CA LYS A 91 -16.43 12.14 -1.79
C LYS A 91 -16.48 13.60 -2.19
N ASP A 92 -16.10 14.53 -1.32
CA ASP A 92 -16.03 15.95 -1.65
C ASP A 92 -14.95 16.19 -2.72
N SER A 93 -15.35 16.79 -3.84
CA SER A 93 -14.45 16.96 -4.99
C SER A 93 -13.29 17.90 -4.72
N THR A 94 -13.45 18.87 -3.80
CA THR A 94 -12.40 19.80 -3.40
C THR A 94 -11.34 19.07 -2.58
N GLN A 95 -11.76 18.30 -1.58
CA GLN A 95 -10.87 17.49 -0.74
C GLN A 95 -10.14 16.42 -1.56
N VAL A 96 -10.83 15.78 -2.51
CA VAL A 96 -10.21 14.83 -3.44
C VAL A 96 -9.15 15.49 -4.32
N ALA A 97 -9.41 16.70 -4.84
CA ALA A 97 -8.44 17.43 -5.65
C ALA A 97 -7.18 17.80 -4.83
N ILE A 98 -7.36 18.25 -3.58
CA ILE A 98 -6.25 18.55 -2.66
C ILE A 98 -5.40 17.31 -2.42
N MET A 99 -6.03 16.18 -2.07
CA MET A 99 -5.30 14.93 -1.83
C MET A 99 -4.59 14.44 -3.09
N LYS A 100 -5.21 14.59 -4.26
CA LYS A 100 -4.58 14.25 -5.54
C LYS A 100 -3.31 15.08 -5.79
N THR A 101 -3.34 16.38 -5.53
CA THR A 101 -2.14 17.23 -5.62
C THR A 101 -1.06 16.77 -4.66
N ASN A 102 -1.40 16.44 -3.40
CA ASN A 102 -0.42 15.90 -2.44
C ASN A 102 0.21 14.59 -2.94
N ILE A 103 -0.58 13.71 -3.55
CA ILE A 103 -0.08 12.46 -4.11
C ILE A 103 0.88 12.73 -5.27
N ASP A 104 0.49 13.59 -6.20
CA ASP A 104 1.26 13.90 -7.40
C ASP A 104 2.59 14.58 -7.08
N GLU A 105 2.62 15.48 -6.09
CA GLU A 105 3.80 16.30 -5.77
C GLU A 105 4.73 15.64 -4.74
N PHE A 106 4.19 14.92 -3.74
CA PHE A 106 4.99 14.48 -2.58
C PHE A 106 5.05 12.95 -2.42
N VAL A 107 3.99 12.23 -2.76
CA VAL A 107 3.88 10.79 -2.44
C VAL A 107 4.44 9.90 -3.54
N LYS A 108 4.22 10.22 -4.81
CA LYS A 108 4.69 9.40 -5.95
C LYS A 108 6.20 9.24 -6.06
N SER A 109 6.97 10.09 -5.37
CA SER A 109 8.43 9.98 -5.29
C SER A 109 8.91 8.89 -4.33
N LEU A 110 8.04 8.39 -3.46
CA LEU A 110 8.34 7.34 -2.48
C LEU A 110 8.43 5.97 -3.15
N SER A 111 9.36 5.16 -2.65
CA SER A 111 9.49 3.76 -3.05
C SER A 111 8.34 2.90 -2.52
N ASP A 112 8.13 1.73 -3.14
CA ASP A 112 7.18 0.73 -2.68
C ASP A 112 7.38 0.33 -1.22
N LYS A 113 8.64 0.25 -0.76
CA LYS A 113 8.96 -0.08 0.63
C LYS A 113 8.49 1.02 1.58
N GLU A 114 8.70 2.28 1.21
CA GLU A 114 8.27 3.44 2.01
C GLU A 114 6.75 3.57 2.06
N LEU A 115 6.06 3.37 0.93
CA LEU A 115 4.59 3.37 0.90
C LEU A 115 4.00 2.25 1.76
N LYS A 116 4.59 1.05 1.70
CA LYS A 116 4.19 -0.06 2.58
C LYS A 116 4.46 0.22 4.05
N ALA A 117 5.56 0.92 4.38
CA ALA A 117 5.82 1.35 5.74
C ALA A 117 4.76 2.32 6.24
N ILE A 118 4.38 3.32 5.43
CA ILE A 118 3.29 4.26 5.75
C ILE A 118 1.98 3.51 5.99
N SER A 119 1.59 2.60 5.08
CA SER A 119 0.38 1.80 5.24
C SER A 119 0.42 0.93 6.50
N ALA A 120 1.57 0.29 6.80
CA ALA A 120 1.75 -0.49 8.01
C ALA A 120 1.58 0.34 9.29
N TYR A 121 2.12 1.56 9.32
CA TYR A 121 1.91 2.49 10.42
C TYR A 121 0.43 2.85 10.59
N MET A 122 -0.27 3.21 9.52
CA MET A 122 -1.70 3.56 9.58
C MET A 122 -2.52 2.39 10.15
N MET A 123 -2.25 1.17 9.69
CA MET A 123 -2.90 -0.05 10.17
C MET A 123 -2.58 -0.36 11.65
N ASP A 124 -1.36 -0.08 12.09
CA ASP A 124 -0.94 -0.30 13.48
C ASP A 124 -1.54 0.74 14.44
N ALA A 125 -1.63 1.99 14.00
CA ALA A 125 -2.16 3.10 14.80
C ALA A 125 -3.64 2.93 15.16
N THR A 126 -4.38 2.09 14.43
CA THR A 126 -5.83 1.87 14.61
C THR A 126 -6.17 0.54 15.28
N LYS A 127 -5.18 -0.19 15.80
CA LYS A 127 -5.39 -1.45 16.55
C LYS A 127 -5.96 -1.21 17.94
#